data_AF-A0A920KSC0-F1
#
_entry.id   AF-A0A920KSC0-F1
#
_cell.length_a   1.000
_cell.length_b   1.000
_cell.length_c   1.000
_cell.angle_alpha   90.00
_cell.angle_beta   90.00
_cell.angle_gamma   90.00
#
_symmetry.space_group_name_H-M   'P 1'
#
loop_
_entity.id
_entity.type
_entity.pdbx_description
1 polymer ?
#
loop_
_entity_poly.entity_id
_entity_poly.type
_entity_poly.pdbx_seq_one_letter_code
_entity_poly.pdbx_strand_id
1 'polypeptide(L)' 'MEKETVDTDEMGGILDTEDNCPLTANPDQLDTDADGEGDVDTDDDGDGVLDTEDNCPLTLMQTS' A
#
# COMPACT_ATOMS: atom_id res chain seq x y z
N MET A 1 -24.88 -2.75 19.19
CA MET A 1 -24.07 -1.80 18.41
C MET A 1 -23.35 -2.68 17.41
N GLU A 2 -23.85 -2.73 16.19
CA GLU A 2 -23.16 -3.42 15.11
C GLU A 2 -21.84 -2.66 14.96
N LYS A 3 -20.70 -3.36 15.11
CA LYS A 3 -19.40 -2.76 14.84
C LYS A 3 -19.47 -2.39 13.36
N GLU A 4 -19.65 -1.11 13.10
CA GLU A 4 -19.67 -0.55 11.76
C GLU A 4 -18.38 -1.04 11.11
N THR A 5 -18.55 -1.92 10.15
CA THR A 5 -17.50 -2.38 9.25
C THR A 5 -17.18 -1.16 8.40
N VAL A 6 -16.34 -0.27 8.94
CA VAL A 6 -15.89 0.93 8.23
C VAL A 6 -14.91 0.45 7.17
N ASP A 7 -15.29 0.76 5.94
CA ASP A 7 -14.55 0.60 4.70
C ASP A 7 -14.65 1.98 4.06
N THR A 8 -13.58 2.76 4.19
CA THR A 8 -13.58 4.20 3.91
C THR A 8 -13.47 4.49 2.42
N ASP A 9 -12.83 3.60 1.64
CA ASP A 9 -12.70 3.74 0.20
C ASP A 9 -13.75 2.92 -0.60
N GLU A 10 -14.59 2.16 0.11
CA GLU A 10 -15.63 1.28 -0.41
C GLU A 10 -15.07 0.20 -1.38
N MET A 11 -13.79 -0.15 -1.24
CA MET A 11 -13.10 -1.11 -2.12
C MET A 11 -13.33 -2.54 -1.66
N GLY A 12 -14.25 -3.22 -2.35
CA GLY A 12 -14.35 -4.67 -2.27
C GLY A 12 -14.81 -5.21 -0.91
N GLY A 13 -15.22 -4.35 0.02
CA GLY A 13 -15.66 -4.74 1.36
C GLY A 13 -14.51 -5.11 2.30
N ILE A 14 -13.29 -4.63 2.01
CA ILE A 14 -12.14 -4.78 2.90
C ILE A 14 -12.31 -3.74 4.02
N LEU A 15 -12.17 -4.17 5.28
CA LEU A 15 -12.34 -3.25 6.40
C LEU A 15 -11.11 -2.37 6.54
N ASP A 16 -11.25 -1.11 6.99
CA ASP A 16 -10.12 -0.21 7.28
C ASP A 16 -9.05 -0.83 8.21
N THR A 17 -9.43 -1.83 9.02
CA THR A 17 -8.50 -2.55 9.92
C THR A 17 -7.71 -3.67 9.25
N GLU A 18 -8.11 -4.06 8.04
CA GLU A 18 -7.55 -5.12 7.21
C GLU A 18 -7.05 -4.57 5.85
N ASP A 19 -7.30 -3.28 5.58
CA ASP A 19 -6.92 -2.55 4.37
C ASP A 19 -5.55 -1.87 4.55
N ASN A 20 -4.58 -2.18 3.70
CA ASN A 20 -3.27 -1.51 3.72
C ASN A 20 -3.29 -0.10 3.09
N CYS A 21 -4.41 0.31 2.48
CA CYS A 21 -4.64 1.66 1.96
C CYS A 21 -6.09 2.15 2.22
N PRO A 22 -6.52 2.38 3.48
CA PRO A 22 -7.93 2.67 3.83
C PRO A 22 -8.58 3.87 3.13
N LEU A 23 -7.79 4.76 2.53
CA LEU A 23 -8.27 5.95 1.84
C LEU A 23 -8.15 5.86 0.32
N THR A 24 -7.51 4.82 -0.20
CA THR A 24 -7.17 4.69 -1.61
C THR A 24 -7.35 3.27 -2.11
N ALA A 25 -8.43 3.11 -2.86
CA ALA A 25 -8.76 2.01 -3.74
C ALA A 25 -7.58 1.19 -4.31
N ASN A 26 -7.23 0.07 -3.69
CA ASN A 26 -6.26 -0.93 -4.19
C ASN A 26 -6.77 -2.39 -3.99
N PRO A 27 -7.62 -2.90 -4.92
CA PRO A 27 -8.35 -4.14 -4.71
C PRO A 27 -7.49 -5.42 -4.62
N ASP A 28 -6.24 -5.37 -5.04
CA ASP A 28 -5.28 -6.47 -4.91
C ASP A 28 -4.49 -6.44 -3.60
N GLN A 29 -4.57 -5.34 -2.83
CA GLN A 29 -3.88 -5.15 -1.55
C GLN A 29 -2.40 -5.51 -1.67
N LEU A 30 -1.78 -5.10 -2.78
CA LEU A 30 -0.37 -5.36 -3.02
C LEU A 30 0.46 -4.56 -2.01
N ASP A 31 1.47 -5.22 -1.47
CA ASP A 31 2.42 -4.74 -0.46
C ASP A 31 3.74 -5.48 -0.75
N THR A 32 4.58 -4.88 -1.59
CA THR A 32 5.78 -5.49 -2.18
C THR A 32 6.91 -5.60 -1.16
N ASP A 33 7.03 -4.66 -0.23
CA ASP A 33 8.09 -4.59 0.77
C ASP A 33 7.69 -5.16 2.15
N ALA A 34 6.39 -5.44 2.34
CA ALA A 34 5.79 -6.00 3.55
C ALA A 34 5.86 -5.08 4.78
N ASP A 35 5.80 -3.75 4.58
CA ASP A 35 5.80 -2.77 5.66
C ASP A 35 4.41 -2.48 6.25
N GLY A 36 3.36 -2.91 5.56
CA GLY A 36 1.96 -2.77 5.95
C GLY A 36 1.24 -1.57 5.35
N GLU A 37 1.93 -0.75 4.56
CA GLU A 37 1.36 0.15 3.55
C GLU A 37 1.20 -0.65 2.23
N GLY A 38 0.40 -0.15 1.29
CA GLY A 38 0.29 -0.81 -0.01
C GLY A 38 1.10 -0.07 -1.05
N ASP A 39 1.35 -0.71 -2.21
CA ASP A 39 2.04 -0.18 -3.42
C ASP A 39 1.30 1.01 -4.09
N VAL A 40 0.58 1.79 -3.30
CA VAL A 40 -0.01 3.09 -3.61
C VAL A 40 0.70 4.20 -2.84
N ASP A 41 1.71 3.86 -2.03
CA ASP A 41 2.59 4.84 -1.41
C ASP A 41 3.53 5.49 -2.45
N THR A 42 4.72 5.92 -2.07
CA THR A 42 5.65 6.61 -2.99
C THR A 42 7.04 5.98 -3.04
N ASP A 43 7.23 4.84 -2.39
CA ASP A 43 8.47 4.08 -2.21
C ASP A 43 8.08 2.58 -2.08
N ASP A 44 7.53 2.02 -3.18
CA ASP A 44 6.85 0.69 -3.20
C ASP A 44 7.79 -0.48 -2.80
N ASP A 45 9.11 -0.26 -2.73
CA ASP A 45 10.08 -1.25 -2.29
C ASP A 45 10.77 -0.93 -0.95
N GLY A 46 10.49 0.21 -0.33
CA GLY A 46 11.01 0.61 0.97
C GLY A 46 12.52 0.80 1.02
N ASP A 47 13.19 1.06 -0.11
CA ASP A 47 14.64 1.27 -0.17
C ASP A 47 15.09 2.71 0.18
N GLY A 48 14.11 3.63 0.29
CA GLY A 48 14.29 5.03 0.63
C GLY A 48 14.44 5.96 -0.57
N VAL A 49 14.25 5.48 -1.80
CA VAL A 49 14.22 6.28 -3.02
C VAL A 49 12.79 6.30 -3.57
N LEU A 50 12.22 7.49 -3.75
CA LEU A 50 10.85 7.60 -4.25
C LEU A 50 10.70 6.91 -5.62
N ASP A 51 9.56 6.31 -5.93
CA ASP A 51 9.31 5.60 -7.20
C ASP A 51 9.60 6.45 -8.44
N THR A 52 9.40 7.77 -8.30
CA THR A 52 9.66 8.75 -9.37
C THR A 52 11.14 9.00 -9.64
N GLU A 53 12.00 8.63 -8.69
CA GLU A 53 13.45 8.79 -8.69
C GLU A 53 14.17 7.42 -8.75
N ASP A 54 13.46 6.32 -8.49
CA ASP A 54 13.99 4.97 -8.53
C ASP A 54 13.94 4.34 -9.94
N ASN A 55 15.03 3.69 -10.33
CA ASN A 55 15.13 2.92 -11.55
C ASN A 55 14.62 1.48 -11.41
N CYS A 56 14.38 1.01 -10.18
CA CYS A 56 13.82 -0.30 -9.87
C CYS A 56 12.71 -0.25 -8.79
N PRO A 57 11.58 0.48 -8.99
CA PRO A 57 10.62 0.82 -7.92
C PRO A 57 9.99 -0.34 -7.13
N LEU A 58 10.21 -1.59 -7.53
CA LEU A 58 9.61 -2.78 -6.89
C LEU A 58 10.70 -3.75 -6.40
N THR A 59 11.95 -3.31 -6.23
CA THR A 59 13.06 -4.22 -5.95
C THR A 59 14.10 -3.58 -5.07
N LEU A 60 14.03 -3.88 -3.77
CA LEU A 60 14.95 -3.58 -2.64
C LEU A 60 16.46 -3.49 -2.97
N MET A 61 16.89 -2.63 -3.89
CA MET A 61 18.24 -2.60 -4.46
C MET A 61 18.75 -1.17 -4.60
N GLN A 62 19.41 -0.67 -3.55
CA GLN A 62 20.39 0.38 -3.74
C GLN A 62 21.61 -0.13 -4.50
N THR A 63 21.82 0.35 -5.73
CA THR A 63 22.98 1.19 -6.10
C THR A 63 22.76 1.82 -7.48
N SER A 64 22.55 3.14 -7.57
CA SER A 64 23.64 4.13 -7.62
C SER A 64 23.15 5.56 -7.77
#